data_AF-A0A352B6X0-F1
#
_entry.id   AF-A0A352B6X0-F1
#
_cell.length_a   1.000
_cell.length_b   1.000
_cell.length_c   1.000
_cell.angle_alpha   90.00
_cell.angle_beta   90.00
_cell.angle_gamma   90.00
#
_symmetry.space_group_name_H-M   'P 1'
#
loop_
_entity.id
_entity.type
_entity.pdbx_description
1 polymer ?
#
loop_
_entity_poly.entity_id
_entity_poly.type
_entity_poly.pdbx_seq_one_letter_code
_entity_poly.pdbx_strand_id
1 'polypeptide(L)'
;HVESVAWIAERKDCLSTLFAMATIWAYRGYCLHPSARRAAGVGLWFTGGLLAKPMVVSLPLLLWLLDYWPLRRPLGWRRVGEKLPLFALAAASCVVTFLAQQSGGAVQDLRIPLAPRLANAVVAYVRYLGELLWPVKLSVLYPHPYITGTPWSRATVVGCALLLLALTALAIALRRRRHLLVGWGWYLVSMVPVIGVVQVGVQAMADRYTYLPFIGLFLAIVWEGRALCAR
;
A
#
# COMPACT_ATOMS: atom_id res chain seq x y z
N HIS A 1 8.89 -12.76 -6.79
CA HIS A 1 9.23 -12.46 -5.39
C HIS A 1 10.09 -13.58 -4.81
N VAL A 2 11.41 -13.40 -4.76
CA VAL A 2 12.34 -14.43 -4.29
C VAL A 2 12.57 -14.32 -2.77
N GLU A 3 12.47 -13.11 -2.21
CA GLU A 3 12.71 -12.85 -0.78
C GLU A 3 11.75 -13.59 0.16
N SER A 4 10.47 -13.69 -0.18
CA SER A 4 9.46 -14.39 0.64
C SER A 4 9.68 -15.90 0.75
N VAL A 5 10.45 -16.49 -0.16
CA VAL A 5 10.81 -17.91 -0.17
C VAL A 5 12.21 -18.12 0.38
N ALA A 6 13.14 -17.20 0.11
CA ALA A 6 14.54 -17.32 0.54
C ALA A 6 14.76 -16.94 2.02
N TRP A 7 13.88 -16.16 2.64
CA TRP A 7 14.06 -15.67 4.01
C TRP A 7 12.84 -16.00 4.89
N ILE A 8 13.03 -16.84 5.92
CA ILE A 8 11.99 -17.16 6.92
C ILE A 8 11.35 -15.91 7.55
N ALA A 9 12.12 -14.81 7.65
CA ALA A 9 11.65 -13.51 8.18
C ALA A 9 10.55 -12.85 7.33
N GLU A 10 10.38 -13.27 6.08
CA GLU A 10 9.40 -12.74 5.12
C GLU A 10 8.07 -13.51 5.13
N ARG A 11 7.92 -14.56 5.98
CA ARG A 11 6.62 -15.24 6.21
C ARG A 11 5.51 -14.25 6.61
N LYS A 12 5.88 -13.17 7.30
CA LYS A 12 4.98 -12.09 7.71
C LYS A 12 4.28 -11.42 6.53
N ASP A 13 4.93 -11.31 5.37
CA ASP A 13 4.36 -10.67 4.17
C ASP A 13 3.28 -11.52 3.51
N CYS A 14 3.55 -12.81 3.34
CA CYS A 14 2.56 -13.77 2.85
C CYS A 14 1.37 -13.85 3.82
N LEU A 15 1.64 -13.92 5.12
CA LEU A 15 0.60 -14.01 6.15
C LEU A 15 -0.23 -12.72 6.24
N SER A 16 0.38 -11.55 6.21
CA SER A 16 -0.34 -10.28 6.23
C SER A 16 -1.18 -10.08 4.97
N THR A 17 -0.68 -10.55 3.82
CA THR A 17 -1.43 -10.51 2.56
C THR A 17 -2.62 -11.47 2.61
N LEU A 18 -2.44 -12.68 3.13
CA LEU A 18 -3.54 -13.63 3.35
C LEU A 18 -4.62 -13.03 4.25
N PHE A 19 -4.23 -12.44 5.38
CA PHE A 19 -5.17 -11.77 6.28
C PHE A 19 -5.87 -10.59 5.61
N ALA A 20 -5.15 -9.76 4.85
CA ALA A 20 -5.77 -8.66 4.10
C ALA A 20 -6.81 -9.16 3.09
N MET A 21 -6.50 -10.25 2.37
CA MET A 21 -7.45 -10.87 1.44
C MET A 21 -8.65 -11.47 2.18
N ALA A 22 -8.44 -12.12 3.33
CA ALA A 22 -9.52 -12.63 4.17
C ALA A 22 -10.42 -11.52 4.71
N THR A 23 -9.85 -10.38 5.10
CA THR A 23 -10.61 -9.18 5.48
C THR A 23 -11.46 -8.66 4.32
N ILE A 24 -10.91 -8.56 3.10
CA ILE A 24 -11.67 -8.12 1.91
C ILE A 24 -12.81 -9.10 1.61
N TRP A 25 -12.55 -10.40 1.70
CA TRP A 25 -13.56 -11.45 1.49
C TRP A 25 -14.69 -11.37 2.53
N ALA A 26 -14.33 -11.30 3.82
CA ALA A 26 -15.28 -11.12 4.91
C ALA A 26 -16.07 -9.81 4.75
N TYR A 27 -15.40 -8.75 4.30
CA TYR A 27 -16.02 -7.46 4.05
C TYR A 27 -17.06 -7.55 2.93
N ARG A 28 -16.75 -8.22 1.81
CA ARG A 28 -17.75 -8.52 0.77
C ARG A 28 -18.95 -9.27 1.35
N GLY A 29 -18.73 -10.27 2.20
CA GLY A 29 -19.80 -10.97 2.91
C GLY A 29 -20.66 -10.04 3.78
N TYR A 30 -20.03 -9.14 4.53
CA TYR A 30 -20.73 -8.11 5.31
C TYR A 30 -21.52 -7.13 4.41
N CYS A 31 -20.98 -6.77 3.24
CA CYS A 31 -21.65 -5.88 2.30
C CYS A 31 -22.97 -6.46 1.76
N LEU A 32 -22.99 -7.77 1.50
CA LEU A 32 -24.14 -8.49 0.96
C LEU A 32 -25.22 -8.74 2.01
N HIS A 33 -24.81 -9.14 3.23
CA HIS A 33 -25.72 -9.35 4.35
C HIS A 33 -25.15 -8.72 5.62
N PRO A 34 -25.47 -7.44 5.91
CA PRO A 34 -24.94 -6.74 7.07
C PRO A 34 -25.38 -7.39 8.38
N SER A 35 -24.43 -7.77 9.23
CA SER A 35 -24.69 -8.25 10.58
C SER A 35 -23.50 -7.97 11.51
N ALA A 36 -23.77 -7.86 12.82
CA ALA A 36 -22.73 -7.63 13.82
C ALA A 36 -21.66 -8.73 13.80
N ARG A 37 -22.07 -10.01 13.63
CA ARG A 37 -21.15 -11.15 13.51
C ARG A 37 -20.20 -11.01 12.32
N ARG A 38 -20.71 -10.59 11.16
CA ARG A 38 -19.88 -10.40 9.96
C ARG A 38 -18.95 -9.19 10.10
N ALA A 39 -19.42 -8.11 10.71
CA ALA A 39 -18.57 -6.96 11.04
C ALA A 39 -17.43 -7.34 12.01
N ALA A 40 -17.73 -8.12 13.05
CA ALA A 40 -16.73 -8.67 13.96
C ALA A 40 -15.72 -9.57 13.22
N GLY A 41 -16.19 -10.40 12.28
CA GLY A 41 -15.31 -11.19 11.41
C GLY A 41 -14.36 -10.34 10.57
N VAL A 42 -14.83 -9.22 9.99
CA VAL A 42 -13.97 -8.26 9.28
C VAL A 42 -12.89 -7.72 10.22
N GLY A 43 -13.28 -7.28 11.41
CA GLY A 43 -12.35 -6.78 12.43
C GLY A 43 -11.32 -7.82 12.86
N LEU A 44 -11.75 -9.08 13.08
CA LEU A 44 -10.87 -10.18 13.49
C LEU A 44 -9.78 -10.45 12.46
N TRP A 45 -10.15 -10.63 11.19
CA TRP A 45 -9.17 -10.86 10.12
C TRP A 45 -8.24 -9.67 9.93
N PHE A 46 -8.78 -8.45 10.06
CA PHE A 46 -7.99 -7.23 9.94
C PHE A 46 -6.95 -7.11 11.06
N THR A 47 -7.35 -7.36 12.31
CA THR A 47 -6.44 -7.41 13.45
C THR A 47 -5.36 -8.47 13.25
N GLY A 48 -5.71 -9.66 12.74
CA GLY A 48 -4.73 -10.68 12.38
C GLY A 48 -3.70 -10.17 11.36
N GLY A 49 -4.13 -9.41 10.37
CA GLY A 49 -3.25 -8.75 9.41
C GLY A 49 -2.32 -7.71 10.04
N LEU A 50 -2.86 -6.86 10.93
CA LEU A 50 -2.08 -5.85 11.66
C LEU A 50 -1.03 -6.50 12.59
N LEU A 51 -1.39 -7.61 13.25
CA LEU A 51 -0.48 -8.37 14.12
C LEU A 51 0.62 -9.08 13.31
N ALA A 52 0.32 -9.52 12.09
CA ALA A 52 1.32 -10.11 11.20
C ALA A 52 2.29 -9.05 10.64
N LYS A 53 1.76 -7.94 10.11
CA LYS A 53 2.58 -6.84 9.59
C LYS A 53 1.80 -5.52 9.61
N PRO A 54 2.34 -4.45 10.21
CA PRO A 54 1.71 -3.11 10.22
C PRO A 54 1.46 -2.51 8.83
N MET A 55 1.99 -3.09 7.75
CA MET A 55 1.72 -2.66 6.37
C MET A 55 0.22 -2.64 6.02
N VAL A 56 -0.59 -3.49 6.68
CA VAL A 56 -2.03 -3.63 6.43
C VAL A 56 -2.85 -2.43 6.95
N VAL A 57 -2.25 -1.47 7.66
CA VAL A 57 -2.94 -0.27 8.19
C VAL A 57 -3.66 0.57 7.12
N SER A 58 -3.27 0.43 5.85
CA SER A 58 -3.90 1.09 4.71
C SER A 58 -5.23 0.45 4.28
N LEU A 59 -5.53 -0.78 4.73
CA LEU A 59 -6.68 -1.56 4.27
C LEU A 59 -8.05 -0.88 4.45
N PRO A 60 -8.35 -0.14 5.53
CA PRO A 60 -9.62 0.57 5.66
C PRO A 60 -9.87 1.56 4.51
N LEU A 61 -8.82 2.22 4.01
CA LEU A 61 -8.89 3.10 2.85
C LEU A 61 -9.09 2.29 1.56
N LEU A 62 -8.45 1.12 1.44
CA LEU A 62 -8.66 0.21 0.31
C LEU A 62 -10.11 -0.32 0.27
N LEU A 63 -10.73 -0.62 1.42
CA LEU A 63 -12.13 -1.00 1.49
C LEU A 63 -13.07 0.12 1.02
N TRP A 64 -12.69 1.39 1.24
CA TRP A 64 -13.38 2.55 0.68
C TRP A 64 -13.27 2.63 -0.85
N LEU A 65 -12.09 2.35 -1.41
CA LEU A 65 -11.93 2.24 -2.86
C LEU A 65 -12.80 1.11 -3.42
N LEU A 66 -12.87 -0.03 -2.73
CA LEU A 66 -13.73 -1.16 -3.13
C LEU A 66 -15.22 -0.86 -3.03
N ASP A 67 -15.64 -0.06 -2.04
CA ASP A 67 -17.01 0.46 -1.95
C ASP A 67 -17.35 1.27 -3.20
N TYR A 68 -16.44 2.11 -3.70
CA TYR A 68 -16.64 2.85 -4.95
C TYR A 68 -16.72 1.93 -6.19
N TRP A 69 -15.77 1.01 -6.32
CA TRP A 69 -15.79 -0.05 -7.34
C TRP A 69 -14.88 -1.21 -6.88
N PRO A 70 -15.32 -2.48 -6.99
CA PRO A 70 -16.44 -2.97 -7.80
C PRO A 70 -17.79 -3.01 -7.07
N LEU A 71 -17.86 -2.74 -5.76
CA LEU A 71 -19.10 -2.94 -4.99
C LEU A 71 -20.17 -1.88 -5.29
N ARG A 72 -19.80 -0.73 -5.88
CA ARG A 72 -20.70 0.35 -6.33
C ARG A 72 -21.68 0.82 -5.25
N ARG A 73 -21.19 0.92 -4.01
CA ARG A 73 -21.96 1.37 -2.87
C ARG A 73 -21.88 2.90 -2.75
N PRO A 74 -22.97 3.58 -2.35
CA PRO A 74 -22.94 5.02 -2.15
C PRO A 74 -21.95 5.38 -1.03
N LEU A 75 -21.02 6.28 -1.34
CA LEU A 75 -20.11 6.87 -0.36
C LEU A 75 -20.88 7.90 0.46
N GLY A 76 -20.83 7.81 1.79
CA GLY A 76 -21.57 8.70 2.69
C GLY A 76 -21.29 8.39 4.16
N TRP A 77 -21.86 9.20 5.06
CA TRP A 77 -21.56 9.17 6.51
C TRP A 77 -21.75 7.81 7.17
N ARG A 78 -22.77 7.05 6.74
CA ARG A 78 -22.98 5.68 7.22
C ARG A 78 -21.76 4.78 6.97
N ARG A 79 -21.06 4.98 5.86
CA ARG A 79 -19.87 4.18 5.53
C ARG A 79 -18.69 4.62 6.40
N VAL A 80 -18.58 5.90 6.76
CA VAL A 80 -17.58 6.38 7.73
C VAL A 80 -17.74 5.62 9.05
N GLY A 81 -18.97 5.55 9.58
CA GLY A 81 -19.26 4.84 10.82
C GLY A 81 -18.89 3.35 10.80
N GLU A 82 -19.14 2.65 9.69
CA GLU A 82 -18.74 1.24 9.54
C GLU A 82 -17.23 1.01 9.55
N LYS A 83 -16.43 1.98 9.09
CA LYS A 83 -14.97 1.85 8.98
C LYS A 83 -14.23 2.45 10.16
N LEU A 84 -14.91 3.28 10.96
CA LEU A 84 -14.33 3.92 12.14
C LEU A 84 -13.67 2.91 13.09
N PRO A 85 -14.26 1.73 13.41
CA PRO A 85 -13.58 0.72 14.22
C PRO A 85 -12.29 0.19 13.58
N LEU A 86 -12.27 0.04 12.25
CA LEU A 86 -11.06 -0.40 11.53
C LEU A 86 -9.98 0.68 11.54
N PHE A 87 -10.37 1.96 11.37
CA PHE A 87 -9.43 3.07 11.51
C PHE A 87 -8.86 3.18 12.93
N ALA A 88 -9.68 2.94 13.96
CA ALA A 88 -9.21 2.91 15.34
C ALA A 88 -8.18 1.79 15.58
N LEU A 89 -8.44 0.58 15.07
CA LEU A 89 -7.49 -0.54 15.12
C LEU A 89 -6.19 -0.22 14.35
N ALA A 90 -6.30 0.39 13.16
CA ALA A 90 -5.13 0.81 12.38
C ALA A 90 -4.30 1.85 13.12
N ALA A 91 -4.94 2.87 13.70
CA ALA A 91 -4.28 3.91 14.48
C ALA A 91 -3.57 3.33 15.72
N ALA A 92 -4.25 2.45 16.46
CA ALA A 92 -3.64 1.74 17.59
C ALA A 92 -2.42 0.93 17.16
N SER A 93 -2.50 0.20 16.04
CA SER A 93 -1.36 -0.54 15.48
C SER A 93 -0.21 0.37 15.06
N CYS A 94 -0.49 1.53 14.44
CA CYS A 94 0.52 2.51 14.10
C CYS A 94 1.25 3.03 15.35
N VAL A 95 0.51 3.37 16.41
CA VAL A 95 1.10 3.86 17.67
C VAL A 95 1.97 2.77 18.31
N VAL A 96 1.45 1.56 18.47
CA VAL A 96 2.21 0.44 19.05
C VAL A 96 3.47 0.15 18.23
N THR A 97 3.36 0.14 16.91
CA THR A 97 4.50 -0.08 16.00
C THR A 97 5.53 1.03 16.13
N PHE A 98 5.11 2.29 16.15
CA PHE A 98 6.02 3.42 16.31
C PHE A 98 6.79 3.34 17.63
N LEU A 99 6.08 3.10 18.74
CA LEU A 99 6.70 2.97 20.06
C LEU A 99 7.67 1.78 20.11
N ALA A 100 7.30 0.62 19.57
CA ALA A 100 8.16 -0.56 19.53
C ALA A 100 9.42 -0.37 18.66
N GLN A 101 9.28 0.31 17.52
CA GLN A 101 10.40 0.61 16.62
C GLN A 101 11.32 1.68 17.22
N GLN A 102 10.76 2.66 17.94
CA GLN A 102 11.51 3.69 18.64
C GLN A 102 12.32 3.09 19.79
N SER A 103 11.72 2.21 20.61
CA SER A 103 12.44 1.51 21.68
C SER A 103 13.52 0.57 21.16
N GLY A 104 13.33 0.00 19.96
CA GLY A 104 14.31 -0.86 19.29
C GLY A 104 15.41 -0.12 18.52
N GLY A 105 15.42 1.22 18.50
CA GLY A 105 16.42 2.03 17.77
C GLY A 105 16.34 1.93 16.24
N ALA A 106 15.28 1.32 15.70
CA ALA A 106 15.11 1.08 14.28
C ALA A 106 14.50 2.29 13.53
N VAL A 107 13.85 3.21 14.25
CA VAL A 107 13.38 4.49 13.71
C VAL A 107 14.58 5.41 13.48
N GLN A 108 14.92 5.63 12.20
CA GLN A 108 16.02 6.52 11.79
C GLN A 108 15.51 7.93 11.46
N ASP A 109 14.29 8.28 11.86
CA ASP A 109 13.65 9.57 11.58
C ASP A 109 14.46 10.77 12.09
N LEU A 110 15.29 10.57 13.12
CA LEU A 110 16.19 11.58 13.67
C LEU A 110 17.53 11.69 12.91
N ARG A 111 17.84 10.75 12.02
CA ARG A 111 19.10 10.70 11.24
C ARG A 111 18.95 11.10 9.79
N ILE A 112 17.77 10.88 9.17
CA ILE A 112 17.49 11.33 7.81
C ILE A 112 16.46 12.47 7.86
N PRO A 113 16.81 13.68 7.38
CA PRO A 113 15.86 14.79 7.30
C PRO A 113 14.65 14.46 6.44
N LEU A 114 13.57 15.22 6.62
CA LEU A 114 12.30 15.00 5.91
C LEU A 114 12.44 15.11 4.38
N ALA A 115 13.22 16.08 3.88
CA ALA A 115 13.34 16.32 2.44
C ALA A 115 13.91 15.11 1.67
N PRO A 116 15.04 14.48 2.08
CA PRO A 116 15.50 13.23 1.49
C PRO A 116 14.50 12.08 1.56
N ARG A 117 13.72 11.97 2.65
CA ARG A 117 12.66 10.95 2.80
C ARG A 117 11.55 11.14 1.79
N LEU A 118 11.08 12.37 1.60
CA LEU A 118 10.06 12.70 0.61
C LEU A 118 10.58 12.50 -0.82
N ALA A 119 11.82 12.91 -1.09
CA ALA A 119 12.48 12.66 -2.38
C ALA A 119 12.56 11.16 -2.68
N ASN A 120 12.97 10.36 -1.68
CA ASN A 120 12.99 8.91 -1.80
C ASN A 120 11.59 8.33 -2.05
N ALA A 121 10.57 8.82 -1.33
CA ALA A 121 9.21 8.32 -1.48
C ALA A 121 8.70 8.49 -2.92
N VAL A 122 8.90 9.68 -3.50
CA VAL A 122 8.52 9.99 -4.89
C VAL A 122 9.26 9.08 -5.88
N VAL A 123 10.58 8.93 -5.72
CA VAL A 123 11.38 8.08 -6.61
C VAL A 123 10.99 6.60 -6.47
N ALA A 124 10.76 6.12 -5.24
CA ALA A 124 10.41 4.73 -4.96
C ALA A 124 9.08 4.33 -5.62
N TYR A 125 8.06 5.19 -5.63
CA TYR A 125 6.83 4.93 -6.38
C TYR A 125 7.12 4.63 -7.85
N VAL A 126 7.89 5.49 -8.52
CA VAL A 126 8.21 5.29 -9.94
C VAL A 126 9.08 4.06 -10.16
N ARG A 127 10.06 3.79 -9.28
CA ARG A 127 10.91 2.60 -9.38
C ARG A 127 10.11 1.31 -9.27
N TYR A 128 9.15 1.22 -8.34
CA TYR A 128 8.27 0.06 -8.23
C TYR A 128 7.39 -0.13 -9.47
N LEU A 129 6.96 0.94 -10.15
CA LEU A 129 6.29 0.80 -11.45
C LEU A 129 7.22 0.20 -12.50
N GLY A 130 8.49 0.59 -12.49
CA GLY A 130 9.52 -0.03 -13.34
C GLY A 130 9.69 -1.52 -13.06
N GLU A 131 9.75 -1.91 -11.78
CA GLU A 131 9.87 -3.31 -11.37
C GLU A 131 8.65 -4.17 -11.75
N LEU A 132 7.45 -3.58 -11.78
CA LEU A 132 6.26 -4.27 -12.28
C LEU A 132 6.43 -4.68 -13.75
N LEU A 133 7.02 -3.81 -14.57
CA LEU A 133 7.18 -4.03 -16.01
C LEU A 133 8.41 -4.87 -16.34
N TRP A 134 9.51 -4.68 -15.60
CA TRP A 134 10.79 -5.32 -15.87
C TRP A 134 11.60 -5.55 -14.57
N PRO A 135 11.33 -6.66 -13.85
CA PRO A 135 11.95 -6.93 -12.55
C PRO A 135 13.39 -7.49 -12.70
N VAL A 136 14.34 -6.61 -13.00
CA VAL A 136 15.78 -6.96 -13.07
C VAL A 136 16.58 -6.24 -11.99
N LYS A 137 17.72 -6.83 -11.60
CA LYS A 137 18.64 -6.28 -10.58
C LYS A 137 17.98 -6.09 -9.20
N LEU A 138 17.11 -7.04 -8.84
CA LEU A 138 16.53 -7.13 -7.51
C LEU A 138 17.65 -7.35 -6.48
N SER A 139 17.68 -6.52 -5.44
CA SER A 139 18.70 -6.53 -4.41
C SER A 139 18.08 -6.83 -3.05
N VAL A 140 18.75 -7.66 -2.26
CA VAL A 140 18.36 -7.97 -0.86
C VAL A 140 18.29 -6.69 -0.01
N LEU A 141 19.11 -5.69 -0.35
CA LEU A 141 19.16 -4.41 0.33
C LEU A 141 19.32 -3.27 -0.67
N TYR A 142 18.49 -2.24 -0.53
CA TYR A 142 18.61 -0.98 -1.25
C TYR A 142 19.00 0.12 -0.27
N PRO A 143 20.28 0.42 -0.04
CA PRO A 143 20.69 1.46 0.89
C PRO A 143 20.07 2.81 0.54
N HIS A 144 19.64 3.55 1.55
CA HIS A 144 19.06 4.87 1.35
C HIS A 144 20.14 5.83 0.79
N PRO A 145 19.92 6.49 -0.35
CA PRO A 145 20.98 7.25 -1.03
C PRO A 145 21.56 8.41 -0.20
N TYR A 146 20.75 8.98 0.70
CA TYR A 146 21.23 9.96 1.68
C TYR A 146 22.29 9.39 2.65
N ILE A 147 22.14 8.12 3.07
CA ILE A 147 23.08 7.46 3.98
C ILE A 147 24.38 7.13 3.25
N THR A 148 24.32 6.75 1.98
CA THR A 148 25.49 6.44 1.15
C THR A 148 26.19 7.69 0.59
N GLY A 149 25.76 8.89 0.98
CA GLY A 149 26.35 10.15 0.52
C GLY A 149 26.06 10.50 -0.95
N THR A 150 25.10 9.82 -1.59
CA THR A 150 24.72 10.01 -3.00
C THR A 150 23.22 10.29 -3.14
N PRO A 151 22.68 11.41 -2.60
CA PRO A 151 21.25 11.70 -2.66
C PRO A 151 20.69 11.73 -4.09
N TRP A 152 19.39 11.49 -4.21
CA TRP A 152 18.70 11.59 -5.50
C TRP A 152 18.93 12.96 -6.15
N SER A 153 19.27 12.95 -7.44
CA SER A 153 19.42 14.20 -8.18
C SER A 153 18.08 14.95 -8.25
N ARG A 154 18.13 16.29 -8.21
CA ARG A 154 16.91 17.13 -8.32
C ARG A 154 16.12 16.82 -9.59
N ALA A 155 16.82 16.59 -10.70
CA ALA A 155 16.19 16.23 -11.98
C ALA A 155 15.43 14.89 -11.89
N THR A 156 16.01 13.88 -11.23
CA THR A 156 15.35 12.58 -11.02
C THR A 156 14.09 12.72 -10.18
N VAL A 157 14.16 13.48 -9.07
CA VAL A 157 13.01 13.69 -8.18
C VAL A 157 11.89 14.43 -8.89
N VAL A 158 12.20 15.52 -9.61
CA VAL A 158 11.22 16.28 -10.39
C VAL A 158 10.61 15.44 -11.50
N GLY A 159 11.43 14.69 -12.25
CA GLY A 159 10.94 13.80 -13.30
C GLY A 159 9.97 12.74 -12.76
N CYS A 160 10.31 12.11 -11.63
CA CYS A 160 9.44 11.13 -10.97
C CYS A 160 8.15 11.79 -10.45
N ALA A 161 8.24 12.98 -9.85
CA ALA A 161 7.07 13.72 -9.37
C ALA A 161 6.12 14.07 -10.51
N LEU A 162 6.64 14.61 -11.62
CA LEU A 162 5.85 14.94 -12.81
C LEU A 162 5.18 13.70 -13.41
N LEU A 163 5.89 12.57 -13.48
CA LEU A 163 5.30 11.33 -13.95
C LEU A 163 4.15 10.85 -13.04
N LEU A 164 4.32 10.88 -11.72
CA LEU A 164 3.25 10.51 -10.78
C LEU A 164 2.05 11.44 -10.88
N LEU A 165 2.28 12.74 -11.03
CA LEU A 165 1.22 13.72 -11.25
C LEU A 165 0.49 13.46 -12.56
N ALA A 166 1.23 13.16 -13.64
CA ALA A 166 0.64 12.84 -14.94
C ALA A 166 -0.21 11.55 -14.89
N LEU A 167 0.30 10.48 -14.27
CA LEU A 167 -0.44 9.22 -14.09
C LEU A 167 -1.68 9.42 -13.22
N THR A 168 -1.58 10.23 -12.15
CA THR A 168 -2.71 10.56 -11.30
C THR A 168 -3.76 11.40 -12.04
N ALA A 169 -3.33 12.41 -12.80
CA ALA A 169 -4.21 13.21 -13.64
C ALA A 169 -4.90 12.35 -14.71
N LEU A 170 -4.18 11.42 -15.33
CA LEU A 170 -4.72 10.46 -16.29
C LEU A 170 -5.77 9.55 -15.65
N ALA A 171 -5.49 8.98 -14.47
CA ALA A 171 -6.45 8.14 -13.73
C ALA A 171 -7.74 8.91 -13.38
N ILE A 172 -7.61 10.20 -13.02
CA ILE A 172 -8.76 11.09 -12.73
C ILE A 172 -9.51 11.46 -14.02
N ALA A 173 -8.81 11.80 -15.10
CA ALA A 173 -9.42 12.10 -16.40
C ALA A 173 -10.21 10.90 -16.93
N LEU A 174 -9.68 9.70 -16.71
CA LEU A 174 -10.32 8.43 -17.05
C LEU A 174 -11.26 7.89 -15.95
N ARG A 175 -11.71 8.71 -14.98
CA ARG A 175 -12.56 8.27 -13.85
C ARG A 175 -13.85 7.52 -14.23
N ARG A 176 -14.34 7.67 -15.47
CA ARG A 176 -15.46 6.85 -15.98
C ARG A 176 -15.09 5.36 -16.04
N ARG A 177 -13.82 5.05 -16.29
CA ARG A 177 -13.20 3.72 -16.18
C ARG A 177 -12.77 3.49 -14.73
N ARG A 178 -13.75 3.22 -13.87
CA ARG A 178 -13.58 3.17 -12.40
C ARG A 178 -12.46 2.23 -11.93
N HIS A 179 -12.18 1.15 -12.67
CA HIS A 179 -11.11 0.19 -12.36
C HIS A 179 -9.71 0.83 -12.44
N LEU A 180 -9.48 1.79 -13.34
CA LEU A 180 -8.20 2.51 -13.43
C LEU A 180 -7.99 3.39 -12.21
N LEU A 181 -9.01 4.14 -11.81
CA LEU A 181 -8.95 5.02 -10.64
C LEU A 181 -8.78 4.21 -9.34
N VAL A 182 -9.53 3.12 -9.18
CA VAL A 182 -9.41 2.24 -8.01
C VAL A 182 -8.05 1.55 -7.97
N GLY A 183 -7.58 1.00 -9.09
CA GLY A 183 -6.29 0.33 -9.14
C GLY A 183 -5.12 1.26 -8.87
N TRP A 184 -5.14 2.47 -9.45
CA TRP A 184 -4.14 3.50 -9.18
C TRP A 184 -4.20 4.00 -7.74
N GLY A 185 -5.40 4.32 -7.23
CA GLY A 185 -5.59 4.74 -5.85
C GLY A 185 -5.17 3.67 -4.85
N TRP A 186 -5.41 2.39 -5.15
CA TRP A 186 -4.97 1.27 -4.33
C TRP A 186 -3.46 1.22 -4.23
N TYR A 187 -2.77 1.32 -5.37
CA TYR A 187 -1.32 1.34 -5.43
C TYR A 187 -0.72 2.48 -4.61
N LEU A 188 -1.25 3.70 -4.77
CA LEU A 188 -0.80 4.86 -3.99
C LEU A 188 -1.02 4.65 -2.49
N VAL A 189 -2.24 4.31 -2.08
CA VAL A 189 -2.63 4.21 -0.66
C VAL A 189 -1.88 3.09 0.07
N SER A 190 -1.72 1.93 -0.56
CA SER A 190 -1.08 0.77 0.07
C SER A 190 0.44 0.88 0.17
N MET A 191 1.07 1.76 -0.61
CA MET A 191 2.52 2.05 -0.53
C MET A 191 2.87 3.04 0.59
N VAL A 192 1.95 3.93 0.98
CA VAL A 192 2.20 4.97 2.00
C VAL A 192 2.93 4.46 3.25
N PRO A 193 2.54 3.32 3.87
CA PRO A 193 3.19 2.84 5.10
C PRO A 193 4.63 2.35 4.91
N VAL A 194 5.06 2.08 3.68
CA VAL A 194 6.31 1.37 3.36
C VAL A 194 7.25 2.14 2.43
N ILE A 195 6.80 3.29 1.91
CA ILE A 195 7.56 4.09 0.93
C ILE A 195 8.67 4.96 1.55
N GLY A 196 8.88 4.88 2.87
CA GLY A 196 9.94 5.59 3.58
C GLY A 196 9.61 7.03 3.98
N VAL A 197 8.31 7.43 3.97
CA VAL A 197 7.90 8.70 4.59
C VAL A 197 8.23 8.67 6.07
N VAL A 198 7.89 7.60 6.78
CA VAL A 198 8.43 7.26 8.11
C VAL A 198 9.56 6.28 7.89
N GLN A 199 10.80 6.68 8.20
CA GLN A 199 11.99 5.92 7.86
C GLN A 199 12.32 4.93 8.96
N VAL A 200 12.14 3.65 8.64
CA VAL A 200 12.52 2.52 9.50
C VAL A 200 13.64 1.75 8.83
N GLY A 201 14.81 1.70 9.49
CA GLY A 201 16.01 1.07 8.94
C GLY A 201 16.76 1.93 7.91
N VAL A 202 17.72 1.31 7.24
CA VAL A 202 18.69 1.98 6.35
C VAL A 202 18.31 1.89 4.87
N GLN A 203 17.24 1.17 4.53
CA GLN A 203 16.82 0.92 3.16
C GLN A 203 15.93 2.03 2.61
N ALA A 204 16.12 2.37 1.33
CA ALA A 204 15.26 3.28 0.57
C ALA A 204 13.98 2.61 0.06
N MET A 205 14.07 1.33 -0.29
CA MET A 205 12.97 0.51 -0.81
C MET A 205 13.24 -0.96 -0.51
N ALA A 206 12.25 -1.83 -0.69
CA ALA A 206 12.43 -3.28 -0.59
C ALA A 206 11.36 -3.99 -1.43
N ASP A 207 11.78 -5.01 -2.18
CA ASP A 207 10.94 -5.69 -3.16
C ASP A 207 9.73 -6.37 -2.50
N ARG A 208 9.88 -6.89 -1.28
CA ARG A 208 8.79 -7.44 -0.45
C ARG A 208 7.59 -6.52 -0.23
N TYR A 209 7.74 -5.20 -0.38
CA TYR A 209 6.65 -4.24 -0.15
C TYR A 209 5.66 -4.15 -1.31
N THR A 210 5.88 -4.88 -2.40
CA THR A 210 5.10 -4.75 -3.64
C THR A 210 3.87 -5.67 -3.73
N TYR A 211 3.76 -6.70 -2.88
CA TYR A 211 2.67 -7.69 -2.91
C TYR A 211 1.27 -7.05 -2.89
N LEU A 212 0.94 -6.33 -1.82
CA LEU A 212 -0.37 -5.71 -1.66
C LEU A 212 -0.60 -4.53 -2.65
N PRO A 213 0.39 -3.66 -2.92
CA PRO A 213 0.21 -2.57 -3.88
C PRO A 213 0.01 -3.00 -5.33
N PHE A 214 0.74 -4.02 -5.80
CA PHE A 214 0.62 -4.46 -7.19
C PHE A 214 -0.73 -5.10 -7.50
N ILE A 215 -1.47 -5.61 -6.51
CA ILE A 215 -2.87 -6.05 -6.70
C ILE A 215 -3.72 -4.93 -7.31
N GLY A 216 -3.52 -3.68 -6.87
CA GLY A 216 -4.21 -2.52 -7.44
C GLY A 216 -3.90 -2.32 -8.92
N LEU A 217 -2.62 -2.38 -9.30
CA LEU A 217 -2.19 -2.21 -10.68
C LEU A 217 -2.68 -3.37 -11.57
N PHE A 218 -2.60 -4.61 -11.10
CA PHE A 218 -3.14 -5.77 -11.81
C PHE A 218 -4.65 -5.67 -12.00
N LEU A 219 -5.39 -5.19 -11.00
CA LEU A 219 -6.83 -4.90 -11.14
C LEU A 219 -7.09 -3.90 -12.27
N ALA A 220 -6.34 -2.80 -12.34
CA ALA A 220 -6.49 -1.82 -13.41
C ALA A 220 -6.19 -2.43 -14.79
N ILE A 221 -5.06 -3.14 -14.92
CA ILE A 221 -4.60 -3.73 -16.19
C ILE A 221 -5.56 -4.80 -16.71
N VAL A 222 -5.95 -5.76 -15.87
CA VAL A 222 -6.79 -6.90 -16.28
C VAL A 222 -8.17 -6.42 -16.74
N TRP A 223 -8.79 -5.51 -16.00
CA TRP A 223 -10.11 -5.00 -16.36
C TRP A 223 -10.08 -4.06 -17.56
N GLU A 224 -9.01 -3.30 -17.74
CA GLU A 224 -8.81 -2.50 -18.95
C GLU A 224 -8.59 -3.38 -20.17
N GLY A 225 -7.76 -4.41 -20.07
CA GLY A 225 -7.55 -5.40 -21.14
C GLY A 225 -8.88 -6.06 -21.55
N ARG A 226 -9.68 -6.48 -20.57
CA ARG A 226 -11.04 -7.01 -20.84
C ARG A 226 -11.94 -6.00 -21.56
N ALA A 227 -11.91 -4.73 -21.14
CA ALA A 227 -12.73 -3.68 -21.75
C ALA A 227 -12.31 -3.35 -23.18
N LEU A 228 -11.03 -3.52 -23.52
CA LEU A 228 -10.51 -3.34 -24.87
C LEU A 228 -10.83 -4.53 -25.78
N CYS A 229 -10.72 -5.77 -25.29
CA CYS A 229 -11.07 -6.97 -26.06
C CYS A 229 -12.58 -7.14 -26.30
N ALA A 230 -13.42 -6.44 -25.53
CA ALA A 230 -14.87 -6.47 -25.67
C ALA A 230 -15.42 -5.42 -26.65
N ARG A 231 -14.55 -4.62 -27.27
CA ARG A 231 -14.89 -3.67 -28.35
C ARG A 231 -14.62 -4.32 -29.70
#